data_AF-A0A2N5X928-F1
#
_entry.id   AF-A0A2N5X928-F1
#
_cell.length_a   1.000
_cell.length_b   1.000
_cell.length_c   1.000
_cell.angle_alpha   90.00
_cell.angle_beta   90.00
_cell.angle_gamma   90.00
#
_symmetry.space_group_name_H-M   'P 1'
#
loop_
_entity.id
_entity.type
_entity.pdbx_description
1 polymer ?
#
loop_
_entity_poly.entity_id
_entity_poly.type
_entity_poly.pdbx_seq_one_letter_code
_entity_poly.pdbx_strand_id
1 'polypeptide(L)' 'MNRLEKLRGDVYSFEELVTLEKNATKLRDLETLELIAISRASKLAKGERPKSTVDADGVALTKRGRRDQKKASQ' A
#
# COMPACT_ATOMS: atom_id res chain seq x y z
N MET A 1 -19.02 -9.63 7.06
CA MET A 1 -17.73 -10.01 6.46
C MET A 1 -16.59 -9.50 7.31
N ASN A 2 -15.80 -10.44 7.81
CA ASN A 2 -14.59 -10.21 8.60
C ASN A 2 -13.43 -9.78 7.69
N ARG A 3 -12.39 -9.18 8.30
CA ARG A 3 -11.17 -8.71 7.61
C ARG A 3 -10.52 -9.81 6.75
N LEU A 4 -10.44 -11.04 7.28
CA LEU A 4 -9.88 -12.19 6.57
C LEU A 4 -10.72 -12.57 5.34
N GLU A 5 -12.04 -12.51 5.43
CA GLU A 5 -12.94 -12.81 4.31
C GLU A 5 -12.77 -11.77 3.19
N LYS A 6 -12.61 -10.50 3.54
CA LYS A 6 -12.34 -9.42 2.57
C LYS A 6 -10.98 -9.57 1.89
N LEU A 7 -9.94 -10.01 2.61
CA LEU A 7 -8.63 -10.30 2.04
C LEU A 7 -8.68 -11.48 1.07
N ARG A 8 -9.33 -12.59 1.47
CA ARG A 8 -9.54 -13.75 0.59
C ARG A 8 -10.35 -13.42 -0.66
N GLY A 9 -11.33 -12.53 -0.53
CA GLY A 9 -12.15 -12.05 -1.65
C GLY A 9 -11.50 -10.97 -2.52
N ASP A 10 -10.24 -10.58 -2.24
CA ASP A 10 -9.52 -9.53 -2.99
C ASP A 10 -10.32 -8.21 -3.09
N VAL A 11 -11.09 -7.91 -2.04
CA VAL A 11 -12.05 -6.79 -1.98
C VAL A 11 -11.34 -5.46 -1.69
N TYR A 12 -10.21 -5.53 -0.99
CA TYR A 12 -9.47 -4.33 -0.60
C TYR A 12 -8.74 -3.69 -1.79
N SER A 13 -8.79 -2.37 -1.83
CA SER A 13 -8.01 -1.57 -2.76
C SER A 13 -6.52 -1.65 -2.42
N PHE A 14 -5.63 -1.39 -3.39
CA PHE A 14 -4.18 -1.43 -3.14
C PHE A 14 -3.73 -0.48 -2.01
N GLU A 15 -4.32 0.72 -1.90
CA GLU A 15 -4.04 1.67 -0.80
C GLU A 15 -4.48 1.14 0.59
N GLU A 16 -5.61 0.42 0.61
CA GLU A 16 -6.11 -0.21 1.83
C GLU A 16 -5.20 -1.36 2.25
N LEU A 17 -4.74 -2.19 1.29
CA LEU A 17 -3.78 -3.26 1.55
C LEU A 17 -2.47 -2.71 2.14
N VAL A 18 -1.93 -1.59 1.63
CA VAL A 18 -0.74 -0.92 2.20
C VAL A 18 -0.97 -0.44 3.63
N THR A 19 -2.17 0.08 3.92
CA THR A 19 -2.51 0.54 5.27
C THR A 19 -2.67 -0.65 6.23
N LEU A 20 -3.33 -1.71 5.77
CA LEU A 20 -3.52 -2.94 6.54
C LEU A 20 -2.20 -3.67 6.80
N GLU A 21 -1.25 -3.62 5.85
CA GLU A 21 0.10 -4.17 5.99
C GLU A 21 0.83 -3.48 7.14
N LYS A 22 0.85 -2.14 7.16
CA LYS A 22 1.47 -1.37 8.25
C LYS A 22 0.89 -1.72 9.63
N ASN A 23 -0.42 -1.93 9.70
CA ASN A 23 -1.09 -2.29 10.95
C ASN A 23 -0.77 -3.74 11.35
N ALA A 24 -0.79 -4.68 10.40
CA ALA A 24 -0.45 -6.08 10.64
C ALA A 24 1.02 -6.24 11.07
N THR A 25 1.94 -5.50 10.46
CA THR A 25 3.36 -5.45 10.86
C THR A 25 3.53 -4.98 12.30
N LYS A 26 2.81 -3.92 12.71
CA LYS A 26 2.85 -3.42 14.10
C LYS A 26 2.35 -4.45 15.11
N LEU A 27 1.34 -5.24 14.71
CA LEU A 27 0.74 -6.28 15.56
C LEU A 27 1.44 -7.64 15.44
N ARG A 28 2.44 -7.77 14.55
CA ARG A 28 3.09 -9.04 14.20
C ARG A 28 2.10 -10.13 13.76
N ASP A 29 1.04 -9.70 13.08
CA ASP A 29 -0.03 -10.55 12.57
C ASP A 29 0.41 -11.18 11.24
N LEU A 30 1.14 -12.29 11.33
CA LEU A 30 1.75 -12.98 10.19
C LEU A 30 0.70 -13.53 9.21
N GLU A 31 -0.38 -14.11 9.73
CA GLU A 31 -1.47 -14.65 8.90
C GLU A 31 -2.07 -13.55 8.01
N THR A 32 -2.31 -12.38 8.58
CA THR A 32 -2.82 -11.25 7.81
C THR A 32 -1.77 -10.72 6.81
N LEU A 33 -0.48 -10.72 7.16
CA LEU A 33 0.58 -10.30 6.25
C LEU A 33 0.67 -11.22 5.01
N GLU A 34 0.56 -12.53 5.19
CA GLU A 34 0.55 -13.49 4.07
C GLU A 34 -0.64 -13.27 3.15
N LEU A 35 -1.84 -13.09 3.71
CA LEU A 35 -3.04 -12.81 2.92
C LEU A 35 -2.93 -11.50 2.15
N ILE A 36 -2.36 -10.45 2.76
CA ILE A 36 -2.12 -9.17 2.08
C ILE A 36 -1.14 -9.34 0.92
N ALA A 37 -0.08 -10.14 1.09
CA ALA A 37 0.89 -10.40 0.03
C ALA A 37 0.23 -11.10 -1.18
N ILE A 38 -0.64 -12.08 -0.92
CA ILE A 38 -1.40 -12.79 -1.96
C ILE A 38 -2.35 -11.82 -2.68
N SER A 39 -3.12 -11.00 -1.95
CA SER A 39 -4.00 -10.00 -2.57
C SER A 39 -3.20 -9.00 -3.41
N ARG A 40 -2.05 -8.50 -2.93
CA ARG A 40 -1.20 -7.58 -3.72
C ARG A 40 -0.68 -8.23 -5.00
N ALA A 41 -0.26 -9.50 -4.95
CA ALA A 41 0.17 -10.23 -6.14
C ALA A 41 -0.99 -10.40 -7.15
N SER A 42 -2.20 -10.75 -6.67
CA SER A 42 -3.41 -10.83 -7.50
C SER A 42 -3.74 -9.49 -8.17
N LYS A 43 -3.72 -8.39 -7.42
CA LYS A 43 -3.96 -7.04 -7.92
C LYS A 43 -2.95 -6.64 -9.01
N LEU A 44 -1.66 -6.89 -8.78
CA LEU A 44 -0.62 -6.65 -9.78
C LEU A 44 -0.83 -7.49 -11.04
N ALA A 45 -1.22 -8.76 -10.91
CA ALA A 45 -1.53 -9.62 -12.05
C ALA A 45 -2.77 -9.15 -12.84
N LYS A 46 -3.75 -8.55 -12.16
CA LYS A 46 -4.93 -7.91 -12.78
C LYS A 46 -4.64 -6.54 -13.41
N GLY A 47 -3.40 -6.06 -13.32
CA GLY A 47 -2.99 -4.74 -13.85
C GLY A 47 -3.35 -3.57 -12.94
N GLU A 48 -3.87 -3.81 -11.74
CA GLU A 48 -4.07 -2.77 -10.73
C GLU A 48 -2.70 -2.39 -10.15
N ARG A 49 -2.24 -1.17 -10.46
CA ARG A 49 -1.01 -0.61 -9.92
C ARG A 49 -1.33 0.30 -8.73
N PRO A 50 -0.43 0.39 -7.73
CA PRO A 50 -0.53 1.44 -6.73
C PRO A 50 -0.65 2.80 -7.43
N LYS A 51 -1.48 3.69 -6.88
CA LYS A 51 -1.41 5.10 -7.27
C LYS A 51 0.03 5.55 -7.12
N SER A 52 0.55 6.17 -8.17
CA SER A 52 1.90 6.69 -8.17
C SER A 52 2.05 7.62 -6.97
N THR A 53 2.99 7.31 -6.07
CA THR A 53 3.32 8.18 -4.94
C THR A 53 4.15 9.38 -5.38
N VAL A 54 4.43 9.48 -6.67
CA VAL A 54 5.12 10.58 -7.35
C VAL A 54 4.21 11.16 -8.43
N ASP A 55 4.24 12.46 -8.65
CA ASP A 55 3.55 13.10 -9.76
C ASP A 55 4.30 12.88 -11.09
N ALA A 56 3.82 13.51 -12.17
CA ALA A 56 4.36 13.37 -13.52
C ALA A 56 5.83 13.81 -13.64
N ASP A 57 6.28 14.74 -12.78
CA ASP A 57 7.65 15.23 -12.71
C ASP A 57 8.53 14.43 -11.72
N GLY A 58 8.00 13.33 -11.16
CA GLY A 58 8.72 12.46 -10.23
C GLY A 58 8.79 12.99 -8.79
N VAL A 59 8.01 14.02 -8.42
CA VAL A 59 7.97 14.58 -7.06
C VAL A 59 7.05 13.75 -6.17
N ALA A 60 7.58 13.34 -5.02
CA ALA A 60 6.80 12.58 -4.06
C ALA A 60 5.57 13.37 -3.55
N LEU A 61 4.37 12.87 -3.85
CA LEU A 61 3.07 13.45 -3.47
C LEU A 61 2.81 13.43 -1.95
N THR A 62 3.61 12.68 -1.20
CA THR A 62 3.51 12.61 0.26
C THR A 62 3.98 13.91 0.92
N LYS A 63 3.35 14.30 2.05
CA LYS A 63 3.75 15.47 2.85
C LYS A 63 5.23 15.45 3.25
N ARG A 64 5.80 14.26 3.45
CA ARG A 64 7.23 14.07 3.77
C ARG A 64 8.10 14.27 2.54
N GLY A 65 7.73 13.65 1.42
CA GLY A 65 8.40 13.82 0.13
C GLY A 65 8.56 15.28 -0.31
N ARG A 66 7.49 16.08 -0.19
CA ARG A 66 7.54 17.53 -0.44
C ARG A 66 8.52 18.29 0.48
N ARG A 67 8.67 17.84 1.73
CA ARG A 67 9.55 18.47 2.72
C ARG A 67 11.02 18.16 2.46
N ASP A 68 11.32 16.90 2.13
CA ASP A 68 12.69 16.46 1.82
C ASP A 68 13.22 17.13 0.54
N GLN A 69 12.38 17.32 -0.49
CA GLN A 69 12.78 18.09 -1.69
C GLN A 69 13.08 19.56 -1.37
N LYS A 70 12.25 20.21 -0.54
CA LYS A 70 12.48 21.61 -0.12
C LYS A 70 13.82 21.80 0.61
N LYS A 71 14.33 20.77 1.28
CA LYS A 71 15.67 20.78 1.90
C LYS A 71 16.80 20.51 0.93
N ALA A 72 16.57 19.77 -0.15
CA ALA A 72 17.58 19.45 -1.15
C ALA A 72 17.84 20.60 -2.14
N SER A 73 16.89 21.54 -2.30
CA SER A 73 17.02 22.73 -3.13
C SER A 73 17.61 23.96 -2.40
N GLN A 74 18.18 23.79 -1.19
CA GLN A 74 18.73 24.87 -0.36
C GLN A 74 20.24 24.79 -0.22
#